data_AF-A0AAD4TWS1-F1
#
_entry.id   AF-A0AAD4TWS1-F1
#
_cell.length_a   1.000
_cell.length_b   1.000
_cell.length_c   1.000
_cell.angle_alpha   90.00
_cell.angle_beta   90.00
_cell.angle_gamma   90.00
#
_symmetry.space_group_name_H-M   'P 1'
#
loop_
_entity.id
_entity.type
_entity.pdbx_description
1 polymer ?
#
loop_
_entity_poly.entity_id
_entity_poly.type
_entity_poly.pdbx_seq_one_letter_code
_entity_poly.pdbx_strand_id
1 'polypeptide(L)'
;MSVKSAISKEIFAPLDERMLGAVQVKRRTKKKIPFLATGGQGEYLTYICLSVTNKKPTQASITKVKQFEGSTSFVRRSQWMLEQLRQVNGIDPNRDSAEFDLLFENAFDQWVASTASEKCTFFQILHHTCQRYLTDRKPEFINCQSKIMGGNSILHSAADSVTSAVQKASQALNERGERLGRAEEKTEDLKNSAQQFAETAHKLAMKHKC
;
A
#
# COMPACT_ATOMS: atom_id res chain seq x y z
N MET A 1 7.29 -12.00 6.32
CA MET A 1 6.48 -11.50 5.18
C MET A 1 5.03 -11.41 5.66
N SER A 2 4.31 -10.31 5.43
CA SER A 2 2.92 -10.17 5.92
C SER A 2 1.94 -10.91 5.01
N VAL A 3 0.80 -11.37 5.56
CA VAL A 3 -0.27 -12.03 4.77
C VAL A 3 -0.71 -11.17 3.59
N LYS A 4 -0.87 -9.84 3.79
CA LYS A 4 -1.23 -8.90 2.72
C LYS A 4 -0.19 -8.90 1.58
N SER A 5 1.10 -8.93 1.92
CA SER A 5 2.16 -9.00 0.91
C SER A 5 2.20 -10.35 0.17
N ALA A 6 1.87 -11.45 0.84
CA ALA A 6 1.77 -12.76 0.22
C ALA A 6 0.59 -12.82 -0.77
N ILE A 7 -0.61 -12.38 -0.34
CA ILE A 7 -1.79 -12.27 -1.21
C ILE A 7 -1.49 -11.39 -2.44
N SER A 8 -0.85 -10.24 -2.24
CA SER A 8 -0.49 -9.34 -3.36
C SER A 8 0.39 -10.03 -4.40
N LYS A 9 1.39 -10.79 -3.95
CA LYS A 9 2.34 -11.47 -4.84
C LYS A 9 1.72 -12.68 -5.54
N GLU A 10 0.85 -13.41 -4.86
CA GLU A 10 0.30 -14.67 -5.37
C GLU A 10 -0.96 -14.46 -6.23
N ILE A 11 -1.82 -13.51 -5.86
CA ILE A 11 -3.15 -13.37 -6.47
C ILE A 11 -3.25 -12.19 -7.43
N PHE A 12 -2.50 -11.11 -7.22
CA PHE A 12 -2.68 -9.85 -7.95
C PHE A 12 -1.54 -9.56 -8.92
N ALA A 13 -0.28 -9.67 -8.45
CA ALA A 13 0.89 -9.42 -9.29
C ALA A 13 0.94 -10.25 -10.58
N PRO A 14 0.59 -11.57 -10.60
CA PRO A 14 0.62 -12.37 -11.83
C PRO A 14 -0.42 -11.93 -12.87
N LEU A 15 -1.43 -11.16 -12.46
CA LEU A 15 -2.49 -10.66 -13.33
C LEU A 15 -2.32 -9.19 -13.69
N ASP A 16 -1.15 -8.60 -13.40
CA ASP A 16 -0.86 -7.18 -13.60
C ASP A 16 -1.85 -6.27 -12.84
N GLU A 17 -2.24 -6.72 -11.65
CA GLU A 17 -3.06 -5.98 -10.70
C GLU A 17 -2.23 -5.54 -9.48
N ARG A 18 -2.50 -4.33 -8.98
CA ARG A 18 -1.94 -3.80 -7.74
C ARG A 18 -3.00 -3.81 -6.64
N MET A 19 -2.77 -4.59 -5.58
CA MET A 19 -3.64 -4.60 -4.40
C MET A 19 -3.44 -3.31 -3.58
N LEU A 20 -4.51 -2.56 -3.35
CA LEU A 20 -4.53 -1.31 -2.59
C LEU A 20 -4.78 -1.55 -1.10
N GLY A 21 -5.57 -2.57 -0.76
CA GLY A 21 -5.90 -2.90 0.62
C GLY A 21 -6.54 -4.29 0.72
N ALA A 22 -6.45 -4.87 1.91
CA ALA A 22 -7.10 -6.14 2.24
C ALA A 22 -7.54 -6.15 3.70
N VAL A 23 -8.71 -6.72 3.95
CA VAL A 23 -9.27 -6.94 5.29
C VAL A 23 -9.65 -8.41 5.46
N GLN A 24 -9.20 -9.02 6.55
CA GLN A 24 -9.63 -10.36 6.92
C GLN A 24 -11.04 -10.29 7.51
N VAL A 25 -11.91 -11.19 7.07
CA VAL A 25 -13.33 -11.18 7.43
C VAL A 25 -13.88 -12.57 7.76
N LYS A 26 -14.95 -12.59 8.52
CA LYS A 26 -15.85 -13.73 8.72
C LYS A 26 -17.27 -13.34 8.30
N ARG A 27 -18.06 -14.30 7.80
CA ARG A 27 -19.49 -14.06 7.53
C ARG A 27 -20.20 -13.78 8.84
N ARG A 28 -20.97 -12.69 8.90
CA ARG A 28 -21.74 -12.33 10.10
C ARG A 28 -22.88 -13.30 10.36
N THR A 29 -23.60 -13.67 9.30
CA THR A 29 -24.65 -14.68 9.32
C THR A 29 -24.20 -15.85 8.45
N LYS A 30 -24.01 -17.04 9.07
CA LYS A 30 -23.99 -18.29 8.30
C LYS A 30 -25.44 -18.50 7.82
N LYS A 31 -25.70 -18.56 6.51
CA LYS A 31 -27.03 -18.99 6.03
C LYS A 31 -27.30 -20.36 6.66
N LYS A 32 -28.26 -20.44 7.58
CA LYS A 32 -28.80 -21.72 8.09
C LYS A 32 -29.55 -22.36 6.93
N ILE A 33 -28.85 -23.11 6.09
CA ILE A 33 -29.48 -24.14 5.28
C ILE A 33 -29.00 -25.48 5.87
N PRO A 34 -29.73 -26.04 6.85
CA PRO A 34 -29.28 -27.23 7.57
C PRO A 34 -29.06 -28.45 6.66
N PHE A 35 -29.73 -28.50 5.51
CA PHE A 35 -29.69 -29.63 4.59
C PHE A 35 -28.62 -29.52 3.49
N LEU A 36 -28.12 -28.30 3.24
CA LEU A 36 -27.01 -28.06 2.33
C LEU A 36 -25.84 -27.62 3.18
N ALA A 37 -25.17 -28.58 3.81
CA ALA A 37 -23.78 -28.41 4.17
C ALA A 37 -22.99 -28.21 2.85
N THR A 38 -23.10 -27.02 2.24
CA THR A 38 -22.09 -26.50 1.32
C THR A 38 -20.86 -26.09 2.15
N GLY A 39 -20.46 -26.96 3.06
CA GLY A 39 -19.15 -26.98 3.67
C GLY A 39 -18.22 -27.55 2.63
N GLY A 40 -17.74 -26.70 1.73
CA GLY A 40 -16.48 -27.01 1.05
C GLY A 40 -15.45 -27.31 2.14
N GLN A 41 -14.77 -28.45 1.98
CA GLN A 41 -13.82 -29.05 2.92
C GLN A 41 -12.91 -28.01 3.62
N GLY A 42 -12.89 -28.02 4.96
CA GLY A 42 -11.91 -27.33 5.80
C GLY A 42 -12.32 -25.95 6.35
N GLU A 43 -11.77 -25.59 7.51
CA GLU A 43 -11.76 -24.21 7.99
C GLU A 43 -10.96 -23.34 7.01
N TYR A 44 -11.36 -22.08 6.84
CA TYR A 44 -10.68 -21.16 5.94
C TYR A 44 -10.70 -19.73 6.48
N LEU A 45 -9.63 -19.00 6.18
CA LEU A 45 -9.59 -17.56 6.33
C LEU A 45 -10.14 -16.91 5.06
N THR A 46 -10.95 -15.85 5.22
CA THR A 46 -11.47 -15.08 4.09
C THR A 46 -10.92 -13.67 4.15
N TYR A 47 -10.53 -13.14 2.99
CA TYR A 47 -10.07 -11.77 2.81
C TYR A 47 -10.91 -11.08 1.74
N ILE A 48 -11.26 -9.82 1.98
CA ILE A 48 -11.78 -8.92 0.96
C ILE A 48 -10.65 -7.97 0.58
N CYS A 49 -10.28 -7.99 -0.69
CA CYS A 49 -9.16 -7.25 -1.23
C CYS A 49 -9.69 -6.21 -2.23
N LEU A 50 -9.12 -5.02 -2.23
CA LEU A 50 -9.34 -3.99 -3.24
C LEU A 50 -8.09 -3.91 -4.13
N SER A 51 -8.27 -4.00 -5.44
CA SER A 51 -7.17 -3.91 -6.41
C SER A 51 -7.50 -2.99 -7.57
N VAL A 52 -6.46 -2.57 -8.29
CA VAL A 52 -6.56 -1.87 -9.57
C VAL A 52 -5.67 -2.55 -10.63
N THR A 53 -6.08 -2.54 -11.88
CA THR A 53 -5.23 -2.97 -13.00
C THR A 53 -4.16 -1.91 -13.31
N ASN A 54 -2.97 -2.33 -13.74
CA ASN A 54 -1.95 -1.40 -14.22
C ASN A 54 -2.17 -0.99 -15.69
N LYS A 55 -2.92 -1.80 -16.44
CA LYS A 55 -3.32 -1.52 -17.83
C LYS A 55 -4.26 -0.32 -17.91
N LYS A 56 -4.26 0.34 -19.07
CA LYS A 56 -5.18 1.44 -19.38
C LYS A 56 -6.33 0.92 -20.27
N PRO A 57 -7.61 1.28 -19.99
CA PRO A 57 -8.06 2.06 -18.83
C PRO A 57 -7.89 1.30 -17.50
N THR A 58 -7.55 2.02 -16.44
CA THR A 58 -7.41 1.43 -15.09
C THR A 58 -8.78 1.03 -14.58
N GLN A 59 -8.91 -0.23 -14.16
CA GLN A 59 -10.13 -0.79 -13.61
C GLN A 59 -9.90 -1.16 -12.14
N ALA A 60 -10.87 -0.82 -11.29
CA ALA A 60 -10.85 -1.16 -9.88
C ALA A 60 -11.79 -2.33 -9.58
N SER A 61 -11.36 -3.26 -8.73
CA SER A 61 -12.16 -4.44 -8.37
C SER A 61 -12.08 -4.77 -6.88
N ILE A 62 -13.16 -5.35 -6.35
CA ILE A 62 -13.22 -5.96 -5.04
C ILE A 62 -13.18 -7.47 -5.22
N THR A 63 -12.20 -8.13 -4.62
CA THR A 63 -11.93 -9.55 -4.80
C THR A 63 -12.00 -10.28 -3.47
N LYS A 64 -12.78 -11.36 -3.42
CA LYS A 64 -12.84 -12.29 -2.29
C LYS A 64 -11.78 -13.37 -2.46
N VAL A 65 -10.87 -13.46 -1.51
CA VAL A 65 -9.78 -14.43 -1.46
C VAL A 65 -9.97 -15.34 -0.25
N LYS A 66 -9.66 -16.63 -0.39
CA LYS A 66 -9.65 -17.59 0.71
C LYS A 66 -8.28 -18.22 0.88
N GLN A 67 -7.93 -18.52 2.11
CA GLN A 67 -6.82 -19.40 2.46
C GLN A 67 -7.37 -20.58 3.26
N PHE A 68 -7.16 -21.80 2.78
CA PHE A 68 -7.65 -23.01 3.44
C PHE A 68 -6.68 -23.45 4.53
N GLU A 69 -7.20 -23.98 5.62
CA GLU A 69 -6.38 -24.54 6.69
C GLU A 69 -5.42 -25.62 6.14
N GLY A 70 -4.18 -25.62 6.62
CA GLY A 70 -3.12 -26.50 6.12
C GLY A 70 -2.53 -26.09 4.76
N SER A 71 -3.11 -25.11 4.07
CA SER A 71 -2.57 -24.57 2.82
C SER A 71 -1.87 -23.23 3.03
N THR A 72 -0.70 -23.08 2.38
CA THR A 72 0.00 -21.80 2.28
C THR A 72 -0.52 -20.95 1.12
N SER A 73 -1.30 -21.54 0.21
CA SER A 73 -1.79 -20.88 -1.01
C SER A 73 -3.12 -20.15 -0.79
N PHE A 74 -3.31 -19.13 -1.60
CA PHE A 74 -4.52 -18.33 -1.66
C PHE A 74 -5.36 -18.70 -2.89
N VAL A 75 -6.68 -18.61 -2.76
CA VAL A 75 -7.63 -18.91 -3.84
C VAL A 75 -8.59 -17.75 -4.03
N ARG A 76 -8.63 -17.18 -5.24
CA ARG A 76 -9.64 -16.20 -5.65
C ARG A 76 -10.99 -16.91 -5.79
N ARG A 77 -12.04 -16.43 -5.09
CA ARG A 77 -13.36 -17.07 -5.06
C ARG A 77 -14.44 -16.30 -5.79
N SER A 78 -14.41 -14.98 -5.70
CA SER A 78 -15.36 -14.08 -6.37
C SER A 78 -14.69 -12.74 -6.59
N GLN A 79 -15.13 -12.01 -7.61
CA GLN A 79 -14.64 -10.68 -7.92
C GLN A 79 -15.83 -9.84 -8.40
N TRP A 80 -15.87 -8.59 -7.98
CA TRP A 80 -16.86 -7.59 -8.39
C TRP A 80 -16.12 -6.36 -8.88
N MET A 81 -16.62 -5.77 -9.95
CA MET A 81 -16.12 -4.46 -10.41
C MET A 81 -16.52 -3.41 -9.37
N LEU A 82 -15.64 -2.44 -9.12
CA LEU A 82 -15.93 -1.39 -8.14
C LEU A 82 -17.19 -0.59 -8.49
N GLU A 83 -17.47 -0.42 -9.79
CA GLU A 83 -18.68 0.23 -10.33
C GLU A 83 -19.99 -0.46 -9.92
N GLN A 84 -19.94 -1.76 -9.62
CA GLN A 84 -21.09 -2.53 -9.17
C GLN A 84 -21.42 -2.28 -7.70
N LEU A 85 -20.51 -1.67 -6.94
CA LEU A 85 -20.73 -1.34 -5.53
C LEU A 85 -21.77 -0.22 -5.44
N ARG A 86 -22.85 -0.47 -4.70
CA ARG A 86 -23.94 0.50 -4.49
C ARG A 86 -23.91 1.11 -3.10
N GLN A 87 -23.58 0.32 -2.08
CA GLN A 87 -23.59 0.79 -0.70
C GLN A 87 -22.52 0.10 0.13
N VAL A 88 -21.91 0.87 1.03
CA VAL A 88 -21.03 0.40 2.10
C VAL A 88 -21.68 0.77 3.42
N ASN A 89 -22.09 -0.23 4.20
CA ASN A 89 -22.76 -0.02 5.48
C ASN A 89 -21.81 -0.30 6.64
N GLY A 90 -21.47 0.72 7.43
CA GLY A 90 -20.62 0.61 8.62
C GLY A 90 -21.31 0.06 9.86
N ILE A 91 -22.63 -0.21 9.78
CA ILE A 91 -23.54 -0.75 10.81
C ILE A 91 -23.82 0.19 11.97
N ASP A 92 -22.77 0.65 12.65
CA ASP A 92 -22.90 1.51 13.82
C ASP A 92 -21.93 2.69 13.69
N PRO A 93 -22.44 3.94 13.50
CA PRO A 93 -21.60 5.12 13.38
C PRO A 93 -21.07 5.62 14.74
N ASN A 94 -21.62 5.16 15.85
CA ASN A 94 -21.31 5.64 17.20
C ASN A 94 -20.39 4.69 17.96
N ARG A 95 -20.40 3.39 17.62
CA ARG A 95 -19.58 2.36 18.27
C ARG A 95 -18.45 1.87 17.37
N ASP A 96 -17.34 1.46 17.97
CA ASP A 96 -16.25 0.81 17.27
C ASP A 96 -16.61 -0.66 16.96
N SER A 97 -17.40 -0.85 15.89
CA SER A 97 -17.83 -2.15 15.40
C SER A 97 -16.89 -2.66 14.30
N ALA A 98 -16.58 -3.95 14.29
CA ALA A 98 -15.87 -4.61 13.18
C ALA A 98 -16.81 -5.06 12.06
N GLU A 99 -18.13 -4.90 12.24
CA GLU A 99 -19.14 -5.33 11.29
C GLU A 99 -19.33 -4.35 10.14
N PHE A 100 -19.60 -4.89 8.95
CA PHE A 100 -20.01 -4.12 7.78
C PHE A 100 -20.76 -4.93 6.74
N ASP A 101 -21.55 -4.25 5.91
CA ASP A 101 -22.15 -4.84 4.72
C ASP A 101 -21.65 -4.16 3.45
N LEU A 102 -21.51 -4.95 2.39
CA LEU A 102 -21.30 -4.48 1.03
C LEU A 102 -22.52 -4.87 0.19
N LEU A 103 -23.17 -3.86 -0.39
CA LEU A 103 -24.24 -4.05 -1.36
C LEU A 103 -23.72 -3.76 -2.75
N PHE A 104 -23.80 -4.75 -3.62
CA PHE A 104 -23.53 -4.65 -5.04
C PHE A 104 -24.84 -4.70 -5.83
N GLU A 105 -24.78 -4.45 -7.13
CA GLU A 105 -25.92 -4.58 -8.05
C GLU A 105 -26.63 -5.94 -7.96
N ASN A 106 -25.87 -7.02 -7.79
CA ASN A 106 -26.38 -8.40 -7.84
C ASN A 106 -25.97 -9.25 -6.62
N ALA A 107 -25.36 -8.65 -5.60
CA ALA A 107 -24.85 -9.37 -4.44
C ALA A 107 -24.98 -8.53 -3.17
N PHE A 108 -25.24 -9.21 -2.06
CA PHE A 108 -25.28 -8.58 -0.73
C PHE A 108 -24.47 -9.41 0.25
N ASP A 109 -23.50 -8.77 0.89
CA ASP A 109 -22.40 -9.45 1.55
C ASP A 109 -22.15 -8.85 2.93
N GLN A 110 -22.51 -9.62 3.97
CA GLN A 110 -22.41 -9.21 5.37
C GLN A 110 -21.18 -9.82 6.04
N TRP A 111 -20.32 -8.95 6.54
CA TRP A 111 -19.00 -9.31 7.05
C TRP A 111 -18.76 -8.79 8.47
N VAL A 112 -17.82 -9.43 9.14
CA VAL A 112 -17.18 -8.99 10.38
C VAL A 112 -15.68 -9.04 10.14
N ALA A 113 -15.00 -7.89 10.19
CA ALA A 113 -13.55 -7.81 10.12
C ALA A 113 -12.90 -8.44 11.37
N SER A 114 -11.63 -8.83 11.28
CA SER A 114 -10.89 -9.31 12.45
C SER A 114 -10.79 -8.25 13.55
N THR A 115 -10.68 -6.97 13.19
CA THR A 115 -10.73 -5.83 14.13
C THR A 115 -11.47 -4.61 13.54
N ALA A 116 -11.97 -3.73 14.41
CA ALA A 116 -12.59 -2.46 13.99
C ALA A 116 -11.59 -1.50 13.31
N SER A 117 -10.33 -1.50 13.76
CA SER A 117 -9.25 -0.70 13.15
C SER A 117 -8.94 -1.12 11.71
N GLU A 118 -8.89 -2.43 11.44
CA GLU A 118 -8.71 -2.94 10.08
C GLU A 118 -9.89 -2.60 9.17
N LYS A 119 -11.12 -2.68 9.68
CA LYS A 119 -12.32 -2.21 8.98
C LYS A 119 -12.18 -0.74 8.60
N CYS A 120 -11.83 0.11 9.57
CA CYS A 120 -11.66 1.55 9.38
C CYS A 120 -10.63 1.85 8.28
N THR A 121 -9.45 1.22 8.35
CA THR A 121 -8.39 1.37 7.34
C THR A 121 -8.87 0.93 5.96
N PHE A 122 -9.55 -0.21 5.86
CA PHE A 122 -10.06 -0.70 4.58
C PHE A 122 -11.14 0.23 4.00
N PHE A 123 -12.03 0.76 4.83
CA PHE A 123 -13.07 1.69 4.41
C PHE A 123 -12.49 3.00 3.89
N GLN A 124 -11.45 3.53 4.55
CA GLN A 124 -10.75 4.71 4.06
C GLN A 124 -10.17 4.44 2.67
N ILE A 125 -9.43 3.34 2.48
CA ILE A 125 -8.86 2.99 1.18
C ILE A 125 -9.96 2.81 0.12
N LEU A 126 -11.05 2.13 0.46
CA LEU A 126 -12.19 1.90 -0.42
C LEU A 126 -12.86 3.23 -0.82
N HIS A 127 -13.16 4.10 0.14
CA HIS A 127 -13.77 5.40 -0.11
C HIS A 127 -12.92 6.24 -1.07
N HIS A 128 -11.61 6.38 -0.80
CA HIS A 128 -10.70 7.14 -1.68
C HIS A 128 -10.61 6.53 -3.08
N THR A 129 -10.64 5.21 -3.18
CA THR A 129 -10.63 4.51 -4.48
C THR A 129 -11.91 4.78 -5.25
N CYS A 130 -13.08 4.74 -4.59
CA CYS A 130 -14.36 5.13 -5.20
C CYS A 130 -14.32 6.59 -5.68
N GLN A 131 -13.81 7.52 -4.88
CA GLN A 131 -13.71 8.94 -5.27
C GLN A 131 -12.80 9.15 -6.48
N ARG A 132 -11.75 8.34 -6.62
CA ARG A 132 -10.74 8.46 -7.68
C ARG A 132 -11.16 7.81 -9.01
N TYR A 133 -11.80 6.65 -8.95
CA TYR A 133 -12.05 5.83 -10.15
C TYR A 133 -13.52 5.79 -10.60
N LEU A 134 -14.46 6.27 -9.79
CA LEU A 134 -15.88 6.34 -10.16
C LEU A 134 -16.30 7.79 -10.42
N THR A 135 -16.78 8.08 -11.62
CA THR A 135 -17.25 9.42 -12.03
C THR A 135 -18.77 9.56 -11.90
N ASP A 136 -19.52 8.57 -12.39
CA ASP A 136 -20.96 8.74 -12.64
C ASP A 136 -21.80 8.33 -11.43
N ARG A 137 -21.49 7.17 -10.84
CA ARG A 137 -22.27 6.59 -9.75
C ARG A 137 -21.37 6.09 -8.62
N LYS A 138 -21.23 6.92 -7.59
CA LYS A 138 -20.49 6.59 -6.37
C LYS A 138 -21.39 5.81 -5.41
N PRO A 139 -20.86 4.80 -4.70
CA PRO A 139 -21.61 4.09 -3.68
C PRO A 139 -21.88 4.98 -2.46
N GLU A 140 -23.02 4.76 -1.82
CA GLU A 140 -23.36 5.43 -0.57
C GLU A 140 -22.63 4.78 0.61
N PHE A 141 -21.97 5.58 1.43
CA PHE A 141 -21.37 5.14 2.68
C PHE A 141 -22.30 5.54 3.82
N ILE A 142 -22.97 4.57 4.42
CA ILE A 142 -23.96 4.79 5.49
C ILE A 142 -23.49 4.17 6.80
N ASN A 143 -23.94 4.71 7.94
CA ASN A 143 -23.57 4.22 9.27
C ASN A 143 -22.05 4.06 9.49
N CYS A 144 -21.26 4.82 8.75
CA CYS A 144 -19.82 4.88 8.90
C CYS A 144 -19.49 5.94 9.95
N GLN A 145 -18.53 5.64 10.83
CA GLN A 145 -18.00 6.64 11.75
C GLN A 145 -17.44 7.83 10.96
N SER A 146 -17.69 9.05 11.42
CA SER A 146 -17.27 10.30 10.73
C SER A 146 -15.77 10.36 10.45
N LYS A 147 -14.94 9.78 11.33
CA LYS A 147 -13.48 9.63 11.17
C LYS A 147 -13.05 8.82 9.92
N ILE A 148 -13.96 8.04 9.35
CA ILE A 148 -13.71 7.24 8.13
C ILE A 148 -13.88 8.09 6.87
N MET A 149 -14.80 9.07 6.89
CA MET A 149 -15.23 9.83 5.71
C MET A 149 -14.63 11.24 5.66
N GLY A 150 -14.25 11.82 6.81
CA GLY A 150 -13.71 13.19 6.91
C GLY A 150 -12.18 13.30 6.89
N GLY A 151 -11.46 12.25 6.47
CA GLY A 151 -10.02 12.13 6.67
C GLY A 151 -9.19 12.35 5.40
N ASN A 152 -9.21 13.55 4.82
CA ASN A 152 -8.10 13.98 3.96
C ASN A 152 -6.75 13.97 4.71
N SER A 153 -6.75 13.81 6.03
CA SER A 153 -5.57 13.97 6.88
C SER A 153 -4.63 12.76 6.90
N ILE A 154 -5.06 11.49 6.89
CA ILE A 154 -4.08 10.40 7.09
C ILE A 154 -3.27 10.08 5.82
N LEU A 155 -3.92 10.06 4.65
CA LEU A 155 -3.22 9.81 3.38
C LEU A 155 -2.40 11.01 2.91
N HIS A 156 -2.89 12.24 3.13
CA HIS A 156 -2.09 13.44 2.84
C HIS A 156 -0.99 13.62 3.88
N SER A 157 -1.22 13.42 5.18
CA SER A 157 -0.11 13.47 6.15
C SER A 157 0.92 12.36 5.95
N ALA A 158 0.53 11.16 5.52
CA ALA A 158 1.51 10.14 5.13
C ALA A 158 2.26 10.53 3.84
N ALA A 159 1.57 11.07 2.84
CA ALA A 159 2.18 11.54 1.60
C ALA A 159 3.08 12.76 1.83
N ASP A 160 2.68 13.74 2.64
CA ASP A 160 3.44 14.91 3.06
C ASP A 160 4.62 14.50 3.94
N SER A 161 4.44 13.52 4.84
CA SER A 161 5.53 12.96 5.64
C SER A 161 6.56 12.26 4.76
N VAL A 162 6.13 11.50 3.76
CA VAL A 162 7.05 10.87 2.78
C VAL A 162 7.72 11.92 1.92
N THR A 163 6.97 12.91 1.41
CA THR A 163 7.50 13.99 0.57
C THR A 163 8.50 14.84 1.35
N SER A 164 8.19 15.21 2.59
CA SER A 164 9.09 15.90 3.53
C SER A 164 10.33 15.09 3.86
N ALA A 165 10.20 13.78 4.10
CA ALA A 165 11.34 12.90 4.34
C ALA A 165 12.25 12.79 3.09
N VAL A 166 11.66 12.68 1.90
CA VAL A 166 12.39 12.66 0.62
C VAL A 166 13.09 14.00 0.37
N GLN A 167 12.44 15.13 0.64
CA GLN A 167 13.05 16.46 0.52
C GLN A 167 14.22 16.65 1.49
N LYS A 168 14.08 16.24 2.76
CA LYS A 168 15.17 16.29 3.75
C LYS A 168 16.34 15.40 3.36
N ALA A 169 16.06 14.20 2.83
CA ALA A 169 17.10 13.30 2.34
C ALA A 169 17.83 13.89 1.12
N SER A 170 17.08 14.47 0.17
CA SER A 170 17.65 15.16 -0.99
C SER A 170 18.51 16.36 -0.59
N GLN A 171 18.08 17.14 0.40
CA GLN A 171 18.84 18.28 0.91
C GLN A 171 20.14 17.83 1.60
N ALA A 172 20.07 16.82 2.47
CA ALA A 172 21.25 16.28 3.14
C ALA A 172 22.27 15.68 2.16
N LEU A 173 21.80 15.07 1.07
CA LEU A 173 22.67 14.59 -0.01
C LEU A 173 23.35 15.74 -0.76
N ASN A 174 22.61 16.83 -1.03
CA ASN A 174 23.17 18.00 -1.70
C ASN A 174 24.25 18.70 -0.84
N GLU A 175 23.96 18.94 0.44
CA GLU A 175 24.92 19.52 1.39
C GLU A 175 26.17 18.64 1.55
N ARG A 176 25.99 17.32 1.54
CA ARG A 176 27.11 16.38 1.56
C ARG A 176 27.92 16.45 0.27
N GLY A 177 27.28 16.55 -0.89
CA GLY A 177 27.94 16.71 -2.19
C GLY A 177 28.80 17.96 -2.25
N GLU A 178 28.28 19.11 -1.82
CA GLU A 178 29.02 20.39 -1.79
C GLU A 178 30.23 20.37 -0.83
N ARG A 179 30.11 19.68 0.30
CA ARG A 179 31.23 19.48 1.22
C ARG A 179 32.30 18.56 0.64
N LEU A 180 31.88 17.51 -0.08
CA LEU A 180 32.79 16.60 -0.76
C LEU A 180 33.56 17.33 -1.86
N GLY A 181 32.89 18.11 -2.70
CA GLY A 181 33.53 18.88 -3.78
C GLY A 181 34.59 19.86 -3.26
N ARG A 182 34.31 20.56 -2.15
CA ARG A 182 35.32 21.43 -1.49
C ARG A 182 36.52 20.66 -0.93
N ALA A 183 36.29 19.45 -0.42
CA ALA A 183 37.38 18.61 0.08
C ALA A 183 38.22 18.04 -1.08
N GLU A 184 37.57 17.72 -2.22
CA GLU A 184 38.23 17.28 -3.45
C GLU A 184 39.09 18.40 -4.04
N GLU A 185 38.57 19.62 -4.16
CA GLU A 185 39.32 20.80 -4.63
C GLU A 185 40.56 21.05 -3.76
N LYS A 186 40.40 21.04 -2.43
CA LYS A 186 41.52 21.21 -1.49
C LYS A 186 42.55 20.08 -1.61
N THR A 187 42.10 18.86 -1.90
CA THR A 187 42.99 17.71 -2.07
C THR A 187 43.76 17.81 -3.39
N GLU A 188 43.13 18.30 -4.46
CA GLU A 188 43.79 18.53 -5.75
C GLU A 188 44.83 19.65 -5.64
N ASP A 189 44.53 20.74 -4.91
CA ASP A 189 45.50 21.81 -4.63
C ASP A 189 46.72 21.31 -3.84
N LEU A 190 46.48 20.49 -2.82
CA LEU A 190 47.56 19.88 -2.03
C LEU A 190 48.40 18.92 -2.87
N LYS A 191 47.77 18.12 -3.73
CA LYS A 191 48.45 17.22 -4.66
C LYS A 191 49.31 18.00 -5.65
N ASN A 192 48.78 19.08 -6.24
CA ASN A 192 49.52 19.96 -7.14
C ASN A 192 50.72 20.61 -6.44
N SER A 193 50.53 21.06 -5.19
CA SER A 193 51.61 21.63 -4.37
C SER A 193 52.69 20.60 -4.05
N ALA A 194 52.30 19.37 -3.69
CA ALA A 194 53.23 18.27 -3.44
C ALA A 194 54.02 17.88 -4.69
N GLN A 195 53.37 17.88 -5.87
CA GLN A 195 54.01 17.61 -7.16
C GLN A 195 55.09 18.67 -7.45
N GLN A 196 54.77 19.95 -7.31
CA GLN A 196 55.72 21.05 -7.53
C GLN A 196 56.92 20.98 -6.56
N PHE A 197 56.66 20.65 -5.30
CA PHE A 197 57.70 20.44 -4.31
C PHE A 197 58.62 19.28 -4.70
N ALA A 198 58.05 18.13 -5.09
CA ALA A 198 58.81 16.95 -5.52
C ALA A 198 59.66 17.24 -6.76
N GLU A 199 59.12 17.94 -7.77
CA GLU A 199 59.87 18.34 -8.96
C GLU A 199 61.03 19.28 -8.64
N THR A 200 60.82 20.23 -7.72
CA THR A 200 61.86 21.18 -7.28
C THR A 200 62.96 20.46 -6.52
N ALA A 201 62.60 19.57 -5.59
CA ALA A 201 63.56 18.74 -4.86
C ALA A 201 64.36 17.83 -5.81
N HIS A 202 63.71 17.23 -6.81
CA HIS A 202 64.37 16.41 -7.82
C HIS A 202 65.37 17.19 -8.66
N LYS A 203 65.00 18.39 -9.14
CA LYS A 203 65.91 19.30 -9.87
C LYS A 203 67.13 19.68 -9.04
N LEU A 204 66.94 20.01 -7.75
CA LEU A 204 68.04 20.32 -6.83
C LEU A 204 68.96 19.11 -6.60
N ALA A 205 68.39 17.92 -6.42
CA ALA A 205 69.16 16.69 -6.24
C ALA A 205 70.00 16.33 -7.47
N MET A 206 69.47 16.56 -8.67
CA MET A 206 70.23 16.36 -9.92
C MET A 206 71.33 17.40 -10.12
N LYS A 207 71.13 18.64 -9.64
CA LYS A 207 72.13 19.71 -9.72
C LYS A 207 73.34 19.51 -8.79
N HIS A 208 73.16 18.82 -7.66
CA HIS A 208 74.22 18.53 -6.68
C HIS A 208 74.83 17.13 -6.83
N LYS A 209 74.55 16.43 -7.94
CA LYS A 209 75.07 15.08 -8.24
C LYS A 209 76.38 15.07 -9.06
N CYS A 210 77.13 16.17 -9.03
CA CYS A 210 78.48 16.27 -9.59
C CYS A 210 79.53 16.07 -8.50
#